data_AF-A0A3N5PPL9-F1
#
_entry.id   AF-A0A3N5PPL9-F1
#
_cell.length_a   1.000
_cell.length_b   1.000
_cell.length_c   1.000
_cell.angle_alpha   90.00
_cell.angle_beta   90.00
_cell.angle_gamma   90.00
#
_symmetry.space_group_name_H-M   'P 1'
#
loop_
_entity.id
_entity.type
_entity.pdbx_description
1 polymer ?
#
loop_
_entity_poly.entity_id
_entity_poly.type
_entity_poly.pdbx_seq_one_letter_code
_entity_poly.pdbx_strand_id
1 'polypeptide(L)'
;MLLEVAEGERIVELGAFGHYWTVMLVEAVGASGHVYMVDMPWTDPFGGEAARAFDAAHANATYTQAHYNEMQLPTNVDGVMMVQFYHDLTRDNVDTADMNRKILAALKPGGLYLVIDHNAEAGSGWRDASTLHRIDPATIKSEVTAAGFELVQDSPLLANPADDRKQNMRAEGLR
;
A
#
# COMPACT_ATOMS: atom_id res chain seq x y z
N MET A 1 -10.23 -11.23 -4.96
CA MET A 1 -9.26 -10.13 -4.75
C MET A 1 -8.13 -10.70 -3.88
N LEU A 2 -6.86 -10.34 -4.09
CA LEU A 2 -5.76 -10.94 -3.33
C LEU A 2 -5.81 -10.62 -1.81
N LEU A 3 -6.48 -9.52 -1.44
CA LEU A 3 -6.74 -9.14 -0.05
C LEU A 3 -8.05 -9.74 0.51
N GLU A 4 -8.79 -10.51 -0.31
CA GLU A 4 -10.04 -11.21 0.08
C GLU A 4 -11.14 -10.35 0.73
N VAL A 5 -11.17 -9.04 0.45
CA VAL A 5 -12.08 -8.07 1.09
C VAL A 5 -13.56 -8.49 1.06
N ALA A 6 -14.21 -8.44 2.22
CA ALA A 6 -15.61 -8.78 2.43
C ALA A 6 -16.39 -7.72 3.22
N GLU A 7 -17.72 -7.83 3.20
CA GLU A 7 -18.62 -6.95 3.95
C GLU A 7 -18.33 -7.01 5.46
N GLY A 8 -18.31 -5.86 6.13
CA GLY A 8 -18.05 -5.74 7.56
C GLY A 8 -16.57 -5.65 7.95
N GLU A 9 -15.65 -5.82 7.00
CA GLU A 9 -14.22 -5.78 7.28
C GLU A 9 -13.67 -4.38 7.48
N ARG A 10 -12.55 -4.32 8.22
CA ARG A 10 -11.80 -3.09 8.47
C ARG A 10 -10.49 -3.16 7.71
N ILE A 11 -10.30 -2.24 6.76
CA ILE A 11 -9.16 -2.22 5.86
C ILE A 11 -8.35 -0.94 6.07
N VAL A 12 -7.03 -1.04 6.14
CA VAL A 12 -6.13 0.11 6.04
C VAL A 12 -5.59 0.21 4.62
N GLU A 13 -5.74 1.37 4.01
CA GLU A 13 -5.12 1.71 2.73
C GLU A 13 -3.98 2.70 2.97
N LEU A 14 -2.75 2.26 2.72
CA LEU A 14 -1.55 3.09 2.80
C LEU A 14 -1.24 3.66 1.40
N GLY A 15 -1.11 4.98 1.32
CA GLY A 15 -0.86 5.66 0.05
C GLY A 15 -2.07 5.61 -0.86
N ALA A 16 -3.22 6.09 -0.37
CA ALA A 16 -4.50 6.08 -1.08
C ALA A 16 -4.51 6.99 -2.32
N PHE A 17 -3.67 8.04 -2.36
CA PHE A 17 -3.35 8.87 -3.54
C PHE A 17 -4.52 9.07 -4.53
N GLY A 18 -5.57 9.78 -4.13
CA GLY A 18 -6.67 10.12 -5.05
C GLY A 18 -7.68 9.00 -5.34
N HIS A 19 -7.64 7.90 -4.56
CA HIS A 19 -8.79 7.05 -4.20
C HIS A 19 -9.24 6.04 -5.23
N TYR A 20 -8.36 5.65 -6.15
CA TYR A 20 -8.72 4.63 -7.11
C TYR A 20 -9.19 3.35 -6.39
N TRP A 21 -8.45 2.89 -5.38
CA TRP A 21 -8.83 1.71 -4.62
C TRP A 21 -9.81 2.00 -3.50
N THR A 22 -9.70 3.15 -2.82
CA THR A 22 -10.59 3.54 -1.74
C THR A 22 -12.06 3.38 -2.12
N VAL A 23 -12.47 3.82 -3.31
CA VAL A 23 -13.87 3.71 -3.77
C VAL A 23 -14.33 2.24 -3.79
N MET A 24 -13.51 1.35 -4.36
CA MET A 24 -13.83 -0.08 -4.42
C MET A 24 -13.81 -0.74 -3.05
N LEU A 25 -12.87 -0.37 -2.18
CA LEU A 25 -12.78 -0.91 -0.83
C LEU A 25 -13.99 -0.52 0.01
N VAL A 26 -14.39 0.76 -0.04
CA VAL A 26 -15.53 1.31 0.72
C VAL A 26 -16.84 0.68 0.28
N GLU A 27 -17.02 0.43 -1.01
CA GLU A 27 -18.16 -0.33 -1.53
C GLU A 27 -18.12 -1.79 -1.06
N ALA A 28 -16.96 -2.45 -1.14
CA ALA A 28 -16.81 -3.86 -0.80
C ALA A 28 -17.04 -4.16 0.70
N VAL A 29 -16.52 -3.32 1.59
CA VAL A 29 -16.71 -3.50 3.04
C VAL A 29 -18.12 -3.10 3.50
N GLY A 30 -18.85 -2.34 2.69
CA GLY A 30 -20.22 -1.91 2.98
C GLY A 30 -20.34 -1.03 4.22
N ALA A 31 -21.58 -0.75 4.63
CA ALA A 31 -21.88 0.18 5.73
C ALA A 31 -21.50 -0.36 7.12
N SER A 32 -21.23 -1.66 7.25
CA SER A 32 -20.83 -2.31 8.50
C SER A 32 -19.31 -2.43 8.65
N GLY A 33 -18.55 -2.22 7.57
CA GLY A 33 -17.09 -2.19 7.57
C GLY A 33 -16.53 -0.78 7.59
N HIS A 34 -15.21 -0.65 7.45
CA HIS A 34 -14.55 0.66 7.48
C HIS A 34 -13.22 0.66 6.71
N VAL A 35 -12.94 1.73 5.97
CA VAL A 35 -11.66 1.95 5.31
C VAL A 35 -10.90 3.10 5.95
N TYR A 36 -9.68 2.83 6.41
CA TYR A 36 -8.78 3.83 7.00
C TYR A 36 -7.70 4.17 5.97
N MET A 37 -7.77 5.38 5.43
CA MET A 37 -6.82 5.90 4.45
C MET A 37 -5.70 6.64 5.19
N VAL A 38 -4.45 6.20 5.00
CA VAL A 38 -3.29 6.79 5.68
C VAL A 38 -2.24 7.21 4.66
N ASP A 39 -2.12 8.52 4.48
CA ASP A 39 -1.21 9.14 3.53
C ASP A 39 -0.06 9.86 4.22
N MET A 40 1.08 9.89 3.54
CA MET A 40 2.24 10.67 3.98
C MET A 40 1.97 12.18 3.78
N PRO A 41 2.42 13.07 4.67
CA PRO A 41 2.13 14.51 4.56
C PRO A 41 2.56 15.15 3.24
N TRP A 42 3.67 14.68 2.64
CA TRP A 42 4.15 15.21 1.36
C TRP A 42 3.23 14.90 0.19
N THR A 43 2.27 13.98 0.34
CA THR A 43 1.35 13.58 -0.71
C THR A 43 0.12 14.48 -0.80
N ASP A 44 -0.06 15.38 0.18
CA ASP A 44 -1.20 16.30 0.27
C ASP A 44 -1.51 17.03 -1.04
N PRO A 45 -0.50 17.60 -1.75
CA PRO A 45 -0.77 18.35 -2.99
C PRO A 45 -1.30 17.48 -4.14
N PHE A 46 -1.16 16.14 -4.05
CA PHE A 46 -1.57 15.22 -5.11
C PHE A 46 -2.95 14.60 -4.87
N GLY A 47 -3.43 14.55 -3.62
CA GLY A 47 -4.68 13.86 -3.30
C GLY A 47 -5.36 14.23 -1.98
N GLY A 48 -4.75 15.08 -1.14
CA GLY A 48 -5.26 15.35 0.20
C GLY A 48 -6.61 16.06 0.25
N GLU A 49 -6.87 16.99 -0.68
CA GLU A 49 -8.19 17.64 -0.78
C GLU A 49 -9.28 16.62 -1.12
N ALA A 50 -9.04 15.78 -2.13
CA ALA A 50 -9.94 14.70 -2.50
C ALA A 50 -10.16 13.77 -1.30
N ALA A 51 -9.10 13.38 -0.59
CA ALA A 51 -9.12 12.53 0.62
C ALA A 51 -10.03 13.05 1.71
N ARG A 52 -9.85 14.31 2.09
CA ARG A 52 -10.72 14.96 3.07
C ARG A 52 -12.18 15.04 2.60
N ALA A 53 -12.41 15.33 1.31
CA ALA A 53 -13.76 15.41 0.77
C ALA A 53 -14.45 14.03 0.74
N PHE A 54 -13.71 12.96 0.43
CA PHE A 54 -14.22 11.61 0.41
C PHE A 54 -14.54 11.11 1.82
N ASP A 55 -13.64 11.32 2.79
CA ASP A 55 -13.88 11.06 4.21
C ASP A 55 -15.16 11.75 4.69
N ALA A 56 -15.30 13.06 4.43
CA ALA A 56 -16.49 13.82 4.80
C ALA A 56 -17.80 13.32 4.15
N ALA A 57 -17.71 12.64 3.01
CA ALA A 57 -18.86 12.12 2.27
C ALA A 57 -19.23 10.66 2.62
N HIS A 58 -18.35 9.90 3.28
CA HIS A 58 -18.54 8.47 3.53
C HIS A 58 -18.39 8.13 5.01
N ALA A 59 -19.49 7.69 5.64
CA ALA A 59 -19.49 7.35 7.07
C ALA A 59 -18.58 6.14 7.42
N ASN A 60 -18.24 5.31 6.43
CA ASN A 60 -17.39 4.13 6.55
C ASN A 60 -15.97 4.36 5.98
N ALA A 61 -15.51 5.62 5.93
CA ALA A 61 -14.15 5.98 5.60
C ALA A 61 -13.55 6.91 6.67
N THR A 62 -12.23 6.94 6.79
CA THR A 62 -11.51 7.93 7.61
C THR A 62 -10.17 8.23 6.97
N TYR A 63 -9.86 9.51 6.81
CA TYR A 63 -8.59 9.96 6.25
C TYR A 63 -7.66 10.48 7.34
N THR A 64 -6.41 10.05 7.31
CA THR A 64 -5.34 10.55 8.20
C THR A 64 -4.09 10.86 7.39
N GLN A 65 -3.44 11.97 7.74
CA GLN A 65 -2.09 12.28 7.27
C GLN A 65 -1.10 12.07 8.41
N ALA A 66 -0.14 11.18 8.20
CA ALA A 66 0.91 10.91 9.18
C ALA A 66 2.14 10.38 8.46
N HIS A 67 3.32 10.76 8.95
CA HIS A 67 4.55 10.09 8.54
C HIS A 67 4.50 8.63 9.02
N TYR A 68 4.89 7.63 8.21
CA TYR A 68 4.76 6.22 8.61
C TYR A 68 5.64 5.82 9.81
N ASN A 69 6.72 6.56 10.06
CA ASN A 69 7.48 6.46 11.32
C ASN A 69 6.67 6.91 12.56
N GLU A 70 5.60 7.67 12.39
CA GLU A 70 4.78 8.25 13.46
C GLU A 70 3.30 7.80 13.38
N MET A 71 2.92 7.06 12.34
CA MET A 71 1.54 6.66 12.11
C MET A 71 1.00 5.81 13.25
N GLN A 72 -0.27 5.99 13.53
CA GLN A 72 -1.04 5.16 14.43
C GLN A 72 -2.11 4.45 13.60
N LEU A 73 -2.11 3.12 13.66
CA LEU A 73 -3.07 2.30 12.95
C LEU A 73 -4.15 1.81 13.93
N PRO A 74 -5.41 1.66 13.47
CA PRO A 74 -6.41 0.95 14.25
C PRO A 74 -5.97 -0.49 14.52
N THR A 75 -6.32 -1.03 15.67
CA THR A 75 -6.09 -2.44 15.99
C THR A 75 -7.24 -3.31 15.50
N ASN A 76 -6.95 -4.60 15.33
CA ASN A 76 -7.89 -5.59 14.84
C ASN A 76 -8.49 -5.17 13.48
N VAL A 77 -7.62 -4.92 12.50
CA VAL A 77 -8.03 -4.80 11.09
C VAL A 77 -7.89 -6.14 10.37
N ASP A 78 -8.71 -6.32 9.34
CA ASP A 78 -8.79 -7.55 8.54
C ASP A 78 -7.74 -7.54 7.42
N GLY A 79 -7.42 -6.35 6.90
CA GLY A 79 -6.43 -6.20 5.85
C GLY A 79 -5.71 -4.86 5.86
N VAL A 80 -4.49 -4.86 5.34
CA VAL A 80 -3.75 -3.66 4.96
C VAL A 80 -3.36 -3.77 3.50
N MET A 81 -3.45 -2.67 2.76
CA MET A 81 -3.10 -2.60 1.35
C MET A 81 -2.17 -1.42 1.10
N MET A 82 -1.15 -1.65 0.27
CA MET A 82 -0.28 -0.61 -0.28
C MET A 82 -0.08 -0.86 -1.77
N VAL A 83 -0.48 0.10 -2.61
CA VAL A 83 -0.40 -0.05 -4.07
C VAL A 83 0.46 1.06 -4.65
N GLN A 84 1.50 0.68 -5.40
CA GLN A 84 2.42 1.56 -6.12
C GLN A 84 3.04 2.64 -5.22
N PHE A 85 3.41 2.27 -3.98
CA PHE A 85 3.95 3.23 -3.02
C PHE A 85 5.12 2.74 -2.17
N TYR A 86 5.39 1.42 -2.11
CA TYR A 86 6.49 0.91 -1.28
C TYR A 86 7.85 1.41 -1.79
N HIS A 87 8.03 1.54 -3.11
CA HIS A 87 9.24 2.12 -3.71
C HIS A 87 9.49 3.59 -3.30
N ASP A 88 8.44 4.36 -3.00
CA ASP A 88 8.55 5.77 -2.61
C ASP A 88 8.94 5.98 -1.13
N LEU A 89 8.98 4.91 -0.32
CA LEU A 89 9.31 4.99 1.12
C LEU A 89 10.73 5.53 1.39
N THR A 90 11.63 5.45 0.40
CA THR A 90 12.98 6.04 0.48
C THR A 90 12.99 7.56 0.45
N ARG A 91 11.93 8.20 -0.07
CA ARG A 91 11.83 9.65 -0.24
C ARG A 91 11.86 10.40 1.09
N ASP A 92 11.26 9.81 2.12
CA ASP A 92 11.05 10.47 3.42
C ASP A 92 11.69 9.70 4.58
N ASN A 93 12.70 8.86 4.31
CA ASN A 93 13.42 8.10 5.34
C ASN A 93 12.48 7.26 6.23
N VAL A 94 11.53 6.56 5.62
CA VAL A 94 10.68 5.63 6.35
C VAL A 94 11.52 4.45 6.83
N ASP A 95 11.44 4.14 8.12
CA ASP A 95 11.96 2.90 8.68
C ASP A 95 10.97 1.78 8.32
N THR A 96 11.26 1.07 7.23
CA THR A 96 10.37 0.02 6.72
C THR A 96 10.24 -1.14 7.69
N ALA A 97 11.26 -1.42 8.50
CA ALA A 97 11.18 -2.46 9.53
C ALA A 97 10.18 -2.07 10.62
N ASP A 98 10.20 -0.81 11.06
CA ASP A 98 9.23 -0.30 12.03
C ASP A 98 7.82 -0.17 11.47
N MET A 99 7.68 0.34 10.24
CA MET A 99 6.41 0.41 9.53
C MET A 99 5.77 -0.98 9.41
N ASN A 100 6.51 -1.98 8.94
CA ASN A 100 5.99 -3.34 8.78
C ASN A 100 5.62 -3.97 10.13
N ARG A 101 6.36 -3.70 11.22
CA ARG A 101 5.96 -4.15 12.58
C ARG A 101 4.65 -3.51 13.05
N LYS A 102 4.44 -2.21 12.78
CA LYS A 102 3.17 -1.52 13.09
C LYS A 102 2.00 -2.10 12.31
N ILE A 103 2.22 -2.40 11.01
CA ILE A 103 1.21 -3.05 10.16
C ILE A 103 0.86 -4.43 10.72
N LEU A 104 1.87 -5.25 11.08
CA LEU A 104 1.63 -6.57 11.69
C LEU A 104 0.84 -6.47 12.99
N ALA A 105 1.18 -5.50 13.85
CA ALA A 105 0.50 -5.30 15.14
C ALA A 105 -0.94 -4.78 15.00
N ALA A 106 -1.28 -4.13 13.88
CA ALA A 106 -2.63 -3.67 13.61
C ALA A 106 -3.58 -4.80 13.19
N LEU A 107 -3.06 -5.80 12.47
CA LEU A 107 -3.83 -6.91 11.92
C LEU A 107 -4.34 -7.86 12.99
N LYS A 108 -5.54 -8.42 12.77
CA LYS A 108 -6.04 -9.60 13.49
C LYS A 108 -5.18 -10.82 13.14
N PRO A 109 -5.15 -11.88 13.97
CA PRO A 109 -4.62 -13.17 13.55
C PRO A 109 -5.30 -13.64 12.26
N GLY A 110 -4.51 -13.92 11.23
CA GLY A 110 -4.99 -14.31 9.89
C GLY A 110 -5.32 -13.15 8.94
N GLY A 111 -5.20 -11.90 9.39
CA GLY A 111 -5.35 -10.74 8.50
C GLY A 111 -4.24 -10.64 7.46
N LEU A 112 -4.53 -10.00 6.33
CA LEU A 112 -3.64 -9.97 5.17
C LEU A 112 -2.97 -8.61 4.96
N TYR A 113 -1.71 -8.61 4.53
CA TYR A 113 -1.02 -7.42 4.02
C TYR A 113 -0.71 -7.60 2.54
N LEU A 114 -1.36 -6.82 1.69
CA LEU A 114 -1.18 -6.83 0.24
C LEU A 114 -0.30 -5.66 -0.21
N VAL A 115 0.81 -5.98 -0.88
CA VAL A 115 1.67 -5.01 -1.56
C VAL A 115 1.62 -5.27 -3.06
N ILE A 116 1.34 -4.23 -3.84
CA ILE A 116 1.42 -4.23 -5.30
C ILE A 116 2.39 -3.13 -5.69
N ASP A 117 3.43 -3.42 -6.47
CA ASP A 117 4.41 -2.40 -6.86
C ASP A 117 5.05 -2.66 -8.23
N HIS A 118 5.76 -1.66 -8.76
CA HIS A 118 6.50 -1.74 -10.01
C HIS A 118 7.76 -2.58 -9.85
N ASN A 119 7.81 -3.69 -10.59
CA ASN A 119 8.87 -4.67 -10.53
C ASN A 119 10.18 -4.13 -11.13
N ALA A 120 11.24 -4.06 -10.33
CA ALA A 120 12.59 -3.73 -10.78
C ALA A 120 13.34 -4.96 -11.31
N GLU A 121 14.58 -4.74 -11.75
CA GLU A 121 15.51 -5.82 -12.03
C GLU A 121 15.80 -6.65 -10.76
N ALA A 122 15.87 -7.97 -10.89
CA ALA A 122 16.19 -8.83 -9.75
C ALA A 122 17.57 -8.52 -9.18
N GLY A 123 17.68 -8.42 -7.85
CA GLY A 123 18.90 -8.07 -7.14
C GLY A 123 19.18 -6.56 -7.08
N SER A 124 18.32 -5.70 -7.62
CA SER A 124 18.51 -4.24 -7.54
C SER A 124 18.31 -3.71 -6.12
N GLY A 125 17.55 -4.43 -5.30
CA GLY A 125 17.01 -3.90 -4.05
C GLY A 125 16.36 -2.52 -4.25
N TRP A 126 16.77 -1.56 -3.44
CA TRP A 126 16.30 -0.16 -3.50
C TRP A 126 16.98 0.71 -4.56
N ARG A 127 18.01 0.21 -5.26
CA ARG A 127 18.83 1.00 -6.21
C ARG A 127 17.98 1.77 -7.22
N ASP A 128 16.93 1.15 -7.72
CA ASP A 128 16.13 1.67 -8.85
C ASP A 128 14.87 2.44 -8.38
N ALA A 129 14.66 2.58 -7.07
CA ALA A 129 13.49 3.24 -6.50
C ALA A 129 13.44 4.73 -6.83
N SER A 130 14.56 5.45 -6.72
CA SER A 130 14.58 6.89 -7.02
C SER A 130 14.75 7.21 -8.52
N THR A 131 15.33 6.28 -9.29
CA THR A 131 15.69 6.50 -10.71
C THR A 131 14.60 5.99 -11.65
N LEU A 132 14.20 4.74 -11.51
CA LEU A 132 13.18 4.10 -12.35
C LEU A 132 11.81 4.09 -11.69
N HIS A 133 11.72 4.46 -10.39
CA HIS A 133 10.52 4.30 -9.57
C HIS A 133 9.98 2.88 -9.63
N ARG A 134 10.90 1.96 -9.33
CA ARG A 134 10.67 0.51 -9.27
C ARG A 134 11.40 -0.04 -8.06
N ILE A 135 10.95 -1.18 -7.56
CA ILE A 135 11.60 -1.88 -6.45
C ILE A 135 11.70 -3.37 -6.73
N ASP A 136 12.79 -3.99 -6.26
CA ASP A 136 12.95 -5.43 -6.32
C ASP A 136 11.90 -6.11 -5.41
N PRO A 137 11.03 -6.98 -5.95
CA PRO A 137 10.06 -7.72 -5.15
C PRO A 137 10.71 -8.56 -4.05
N ALA A 138 11.94 -9.02 -4.24
CA ALA A 138 12.67 -9.78 -3.21
C ALA A 138 12.98 -8.92 -1.98
N THR A 139 13.22 -7.61 -2.15
CA THR A 139 13.44 -6.69 -1.03
C THR A 139 12.18 -6.48 -0.21
N ILE A 140 11.04 -6.23 -0.86
CA ILE A 140 9.76 -6.11 -0.14
C ILE A 140 9.48 -7.39 0.64
N LYS A 141 9.58 -8.56 -0.01
CA LYS A 141 9.35 -9.86 0.65
C LYS A 141 10.27 -10.06 1.85
N SER A 142 11.56 -9.75 1.71
CA SER A 142 12.54 -9.87 2.80
C SER A 142 12.21 -8.94 3.97
N GLU A 143 11.88 -7.68 3.71
CA GLU A 143 11.59 -6.70 4.77
C GLU A 143 10.27 -6.98 5.49
N VAL A 144 9.25 -7.39 4.74
CA VAL A 144 7.93 -7.73 5.29
C VAL A 144 8.02 -9.01 6.12
N THR A 145 8.66 -10.06 5.60
CA THR A 145 8.82 -11.33 6.37
C THR A 145 9.72 -11.15 7.60
N ALA A 146 10.74 -10.28 7.55
CA ALA A 146 11.56 -9.95 8.72
C ALA A 146 10.76 -9.28 9.86
N ALA A 147 9.63 -8.63 9.57
CA ALA A 147 8.73 -8.10 10.60
C ALA A 147 7.88 -9.18 11.29
N GLY A 148 7.81 -10.39 10.73
CA GLY A 148 7.05 -11.52 11.28
C GLY A 148 5.92 -12.04 10.38
N PHE A 149 5.78 -11.52 9.15
CA PHE A 149 4.81 -12.02 8.19
C PHE A 149 5.27 -13.32 7.52
N GLU A 150 4.31 -14.11 7.06
CA GLU A 150 4.52 -15.23 6.14
C GLU A 150 4.00 -14.86 4.74
N LEU A 151 4.76 -15.19 3.70
CA LEU A 151 4.30 -15.01 2.32
C LEU A 151 3.33 -16.14 1.96
N VAL A 152 2.03 -15.86 1.99
CA VAL A 152 0.98 -16.84 1.66
C VAL A 152 0.67 -16.91 0.16
N GLN A 153 0.92 -15.83 -0.59
CA GLN A 153 0.65 -15.78 -2.02
C GLN A 153 1.55 -14.76 -2.75
N ASP A 154 1.98 -15.11 -3.96
CA ASP A 154 2.63 -14.23 -4.92
C ASP A 154 1.90 -14.36 -6.27
N SER A 155 1.75 -13.26 -7.02
CA SER A 155 0.90 -13.24 -8.21
C SER A 155 1.45 -12.37 -9.33
N PRO A 156 1.54 -12.90 -10.57
CA PRO A 156 1.89 -12.12 -11.75
C PRO A 156 0.67 -11.46 -12.40
N LEU A 157 -0.47 -11.34 -11.71
CA LEU A 157 -1.76 -10.91 -12.30
C LEU A 157 -1.65 -9.57 -13.06
N LEU A 158 -0.84 -8.64 -12.56
CA LEU A 158 -0.63 -7.32 -13.16
C LEU A 158 0.70 -7.21 -13.93
N ALA A 159 1.41 -8.32 -14.13
CA ALA A 159 2.68 -8.31 -14.84
C ALA A 159 2.45 -8.08 -16.33
N ASN A 160 3.19 -7.13 -16.91
CA ASN A 160 3.29 -6.95 -18.35
C ASN A 160 4.45 -7.81 -18.89
N PRO A 161 4.20 -8.85 -19.70
CA PRO A 161 5.26 -9.69 -20.25
C PRO A 161 6.26 -8.95 -21.16
N ALA A 162 5.90 -7.78 -21.67
CA ALA A 162 6.77 -6.96 -22.52
C ALA A 162 7.65 -5.97 -21.73
N ASP A 163 7.46 -5.85 -20.41
CA ASP A 163 8.26 -4.95 -19.57
C ASP A 163 9.64 -5.54 -19.28
N ASP A 164 10.67 -4.96 -19.90
CA ASP A 164 12.08 -5.35 -19.69
C ASP A 164 12.68 -4.81 -18.39
N ARG A 165 11.92 -3.98 -17.65
CA ARG A 165 12.24 -3.38 -16.35
C ARG A 165 13.42 -2.41 -16.35
N LYS A 166 13.89 -1.97 -17.52
CA LYS A 166 15.04 -1.07 -17.65
C LYS A 166 14.66 0.40 -17.73
N GLN A 167 13.37 0.68 -17.93
CA GLN A 167 12.85 2.03 -18.09
C GLN A 167 12.00 2.43 -16.89
N ASN A 168 11.85 3.74 -16.69
CA ASN A 168 10.95 4.28 -15.69
C ASN A 168 9.53 3.75 -15.93
N MET A 169 8.76 3.48 -14.88
CA MET A 169 7.41 2.91 -15.02
C MET A 169 6.42 3.81 -15.78
N ARG A 170 6.76 5.09 -16.00
CA ARG A 170 5.97 6.04 -16.82
C ARG A 170 6.37 6.06 -18.30
N ALA A 171 7.33 5.23 -18.73
CA ALA A 171 7.75 5.19 -20.12
C ALA A 171 6.62 4.75 -21.06
N GLU A 172 6.65 5.26 -22.29
CA GLU A 172 5.66 4.96 -23.31
C GLU A 172 5.70 3.46 -23.66
N GLY A 173 4.53 2.82 -23.80
CA GLY A 173 4.42 1.39 -24.11
C GLY A 173 4.46 0.44 -22.91
N LEU A 174 4.59 0.96 -21.68
CA LEU A 174 4.53 0.17 -20.44
C LEU A 174 3.19 0.27 -19.68
N ARG A 175 2.25 1.06 -20.19
CA ARG A 175 0.88 1.23 -19.66
C ARG A 175 -0.13 0.42 -20.44
#